data_AF-A0A6I9XKM7-F1
#
_entry.id   AF-A0A6I9XKM7-F1
#
_cell.length_a   1.000
_cell.length_b   1.000
_cell.length_c   1.000
_cell.angle_alpha   90.00
_cell.angle_beta   90.00
_cell.angle_gamma   90.00
#
_symmetry.space_group_name_H-M   'P 1'
#
loop_
_entity.id
_entity.type
_entity.pdbx_description
1 polymer ?
#
loop_
_entity_poly.entity_id
_entity_poly.type
_entity_poly.pdbx_seq_one_letter_code
_entity_poly.pdbx_strand_id
1 'polypeptide(L)'
;MMIATHQQMNDAQIPYKFRDYCAHHYIMWMKCKRDTYPFSIRGCKHEAHEWQYCEHLDYVMRMKEFERERRLLSRKKRIEEQAKIAIET
;
A
#
# COMPACT_ATOMS: atom_id res chain seq x y z
N MET A 1 2.23 -7.07 -5.02
CA MET A 1 2.30 -8.54 -4.90
C MET A 1 2.36 -8.88 -3.41
N MET A 2 1.52 -9.80 -2.92
CA MET A 2 1.60 -10.25 -1.53
C MET A 2 2.79 -11.21 -1.36
N ILE A 3 3.78 -10.81 -0.57
CA ILE A 3 5.00 -11.60 -0.33
C ILE A 3 4.86 -12.47 0.93
N ALA A 4 4.20 -11.96 1.97
CA ALA A 4 3.93 -12.70 3.19
C ALA A 4 2.76 -13.67 2.98
N THR A 5 2.92 -14.92 3.40
CA THR A 5 1.82 -15.90 3.39
C THR A 5 0.82 -15.60 4.51
N HIS A 6 -0.45 -15.99 4.33
CA HIS A 6 -1.48 -15.82 5.35
C HIS A 6 -1.13 -16.53 6.66
N GLN A 7 -0.50 -17.70 6.58
CA GLN A 7 -0.05 -18.45 7.76
C GLN A 7 1.00 -17.66 8.54
N GLN A 8 2.02 -17.11 7.86
CA GLN A 8 3.05 -16.28 8.51
C GLN A 8 2.45 -15.04 9.20
N MET A 9 1.43 -14.41 8.64
CA MET A 9 0.76 -13.25 9.26
C MET A 9 -0.05 -13.65 10.50
N ASN A 10 -0.63 -14.85 10.50
CA ASN A 10 -1.37 -15.39 11.65
C ASN A 10 -0.41 -15.82 12.77
N ASP A 11 0.68 -16.51 12.43
CA ASP A 11 1.70 -16.96 13.39
C ASP A 11 2.39 -15.77 14.07
N ALA A 12 2.61 -14.68 13.34
CA ALA A 12 3.14 -13.43 13.88
C ALA A 12 2.11 -12.59 14.65
N GLN A 13 0.84 -13.03 14.73
CA GLN A 13 -0.26 -12.36 15.43
C GLN A 13 -0.38 -10.87 15.08
N ILE A 14 -0.26 -10.54 13.79
CA ILE A 14 -0.29 -9.15 13.32
C ILE A 14 -1.73 -8.61 13.45
N PRO A 15 -1.91 -7.40 14.01
CA PRO A 15 -3.21 -6.72 14.02
C PRO A 15 -3.75 -6.53 12.60
N TYR A 16 -5.07 -6.66 12.40
CA TYR A 16 -5.69 -6.57 11.08
C TYR A 16 -5.33 -5.30 10.30
N LYS A 17 -5.13 -4.18 10.99
CA LYS A 17 -4.73 -2.90 10.36
C LYS A 17 -3.39 -2.98 9.61
N PHE A 18 -2.47 -3.84 10.02
CA PHE A 18 -1.14 -3.95 9.43
C PHE A 18 -0.99 -5.15 8.47
N ARG A 19 -2.11 -5.82 8.12
CA ARG A 19 -2.13 -6.96 7.19
C ARG A 19 -2.28 -6.50 5.73
N ASP A 20 -1.51 -5.50 5.36
CA ASP A 20 -1.49 -4.94 4.00
C ASP A 20 -0.43 -5.65 3.13
N TYR A 21 -0.31 -5.25 1.87
CA TYR A 21 0.77 -5.71 0.98
C TYR A 21 2.18 -5.53 1.58
N CYS A 22 2.31 -4.57 2.50
CA CYS A 22 3.53 -4.23 3.20
C CYS A 22 3.86 -5.09 4.44
N ALA A 23 3.00 -6.05 4.80
CA ALA A 23 3.12 -6.83 6.05
C ALA A 23 4.46 -7.58 6.21
N HIS A 24 5.16 -7.87 5.11
CA HIS A 24 6.47 -8.52 5.12
C HIS A 24 7.55 -7.68 5.82
N HIS A 25 7.58 -6.36 5.62
CA HIS A 25 8.51 -5.47 6.32
C HIS A 25 8.16 -5.35 7.81
N TYR A 26 6.87 -5.36 8.14
CA TYR A 26 6.42 -5.32 9.53
C TYR A 26 6.89 -6.56 10.32
N ILE A 27 6.81 -7.75 9.71
CA ILE A 27 7.33 -8.99 10.31
C ILE A 27 8.84 -8.88 10.57
N MET A 28 9.62 -8.34 9.61
CA MET A 28 11.07 -8.15 9.77
C MET A 28 11.40 -7.19 10.91
N TRP A 29 10.68 -6.07 11.00
CA TRP A 29 10.85 -5.10 12.09
C TRP A 29 10.54 -5.72 13.46
N MET A 30 9.46 -6.49 13.57
CA MET A 30 9.10 -7.20 14.80
C MET A 30 10.12 -8.27 15.19
N LYS A 31 10.71 -8.96 14.20
CA LYS A 31 11.80 -9.92 14.42
C LYS A 31 13.04 -9.21 14.97
N CYS A 32 13.48 -8.13 14.33
CA CYS A 32 14.65 -7.37 14.77
C CYS A 32 14.48 -6.76 16.19
N LYS A 33 13.27 -6.32 16.55
CA LYS A 33 12.94 -5.92 17.94
C LYS A 33 13.10 -7.05 18.96
N ARG A 34 12.71 -8.27 18.59
CA ARG A 34 12.85 -9.46 19.44
C ARG A 34 14.32 -9.84 19.63
N ASP A 35 15.09 -9.81 18.55
CA ASP A 35 16.50 -10.22 18.55
C ASP A 35 17.40 -9.22 19.29
N THR A 36 17.04 -7.93 19.31
CA THR A 36 17.86 -6.84 19.89
C THR A 36 17.47 -6.48 21.34
N TYR A 37 16.56 -7.23 21.98
CA TYR A 37 16.17 -6.97 23.37
C TYR A 37 17.36 -7.27 24.31
N PRO A 38 17.78 -6.37 25.24
CA PRO A 38 17.09 -5.19 25.80
C PRO A 38 17.42 -3.81 25.17
N PHE A 39 18.32 -3.72 24.18
CA PHE A 39 18.72 -2.45 23.54
C PHE A 39 17.83 -2.05 22.35
N SER A 40 16.62 -2.61 22.26
CA SER A 40 15.67 -2.47 21.14
C SER A 40 15.17 -1.04 20.88
N ILE A 41 15.47 -0.09 21.77
CA ILE A 41 15.08 1.33 21.64
C ILE A 41 16.00 2.07 20.65
N ARG A 42 17.26 1.63 20.50
CA ARG A 42 18.24 2.25 19.58
C ARG A 42 18.55 1.41 18.35
N GLY A 43 18.28 0.10 18.39
CA GLY A 43 18.38 -0.79 17.23
C GLY A 43 17.16 -0.68 16.32
N CYS A 44 17.27 -1.17 15.08
CA CYS A 44 16.15 -1.37 14.16
C CYS A 44 15.59 -0.15 13.38
N LYS A 45 16.40 0.88 13.12
CA LYS A 45 15.96 2.04 12.33
C LYS A 45 15.80 1.74 10.84
N HIS A 46 16.63 0.84 10.30
CA HIS A 46 16.59 0.51 8.88
C HIS A 46 15.31 -0.25 8.55
N GLU A 47 14.96 -1.30 9.31
CA GLU A 47 13.73 -2.05 9.08
C GLU A 47 12.48 -1.18 9.30
N ALA A 48 12.54 -0.25 10.26
CA ALA A 48 11.46 0.72 10.46
C ALA A 48 11.28 1.64 9.25
N HIS A 49 12.38 2.15 8.68
CA HIS A 49 12.36 2.99 7.49
C HIS A 49 11.84 2.23 6.27
N GLU A 50 12.27 0.98 6.07
CA GLU A 50 11.78 0.13 4.97
C GLU A 50 10.26 -0.08 5.03
N TRP A 51 9.72 -0.36 6.23
CA TRP A 51 8.28 -0.48 6.42
C TRP A 51 7.55 0.84 6.09
N GLN A 52 8.01 1.96 6.64
CA GLN A 52 7.41 3.28 6.37
C GLN A 52 7.48 3.68 4.90
N TYR A 53 8.60 3.40 4.25
CA TYR A 53 8.79 3.67 2.83
C TYR A 53 7.80 2.88 1.98
N CYS A 54 7.61 1.60 2.32
CA CYS A 54 6.64 0.74 1.65
C CYS A 54 5.18 1.19 1.88
N GLU A 55 4.80 1.63 3.08
CA GLU A 55 3.49 2.26 3.33
C GLU A 55 3.30 3.55 2.51
N HIS A 56 4.34 4.36 2.40
CA HIS A 56 4.31 5.56 1.57
C HIS A 56 4.11 5.21 0.09
N LEU A 57 4.78 4.18 -0.42
CA LEU A 57 4.57 3.71 -1.79
C LEU A 57 3.14 3.24 -2.03
N ASP A 58 2.54 2.52 -1.07
CA ASP A 58 1.13 2.10 -1.18
C ASP A 58 0.18 3.32 -1.22
N TYR A 59 0.44 4.32 -0.37
CA TYR A 59 -0.31 5.57 -0.41
C TYR A 59 -0.20 6.28 -1.78
N VAL A 60 1.01 6.38 -2.33
CA VAL A 60 1.24 6.96 -3.66
C VAL A 60 0.51 6.16 -4.74
N MET A 61 0.44 4.84 -4.64
CA MET A 61 -0.32 4.00 -5.57
C MET A 61 -1.82 4.32 -5.52
N ARG A 62 -2.40 4.46 -4.33
CA ARG A 62 -3.81 4.87 -4.16
C ARG A 62 -4.08 6.25 -4.77
N MET A 63 -3.13 7.20 -4.65
CA MET A 63 -3.24 8.51 -5.30
C MET A 63 -3.23 8.41 -6.83
N LYS A 64 -2.39 7.52 -7.39
CA LYS A 64 -2.33 7.29 -8.85
C LYS A 64 -3.62 6.65 -9.37
N GLU A 65 -4.22 5.72 -8.63
CA GLU A 65 -5.50 5.11 -8.98
C GLU A 65 -6.62 6.16 -9.00
N PHE A 66 -6.66 7.03 -7.99
CA PHE A 66 -7.60 8.14 -7.95
C PHE A 66 -7.47 9.07 -9.17
N GLU A 67 -6.24 9.49 -9.51
CA GLU A 67 -6.04 10.32 -10.70
C GLU A 67 -6.39 9.59 -11.99
N ARG A 68 -6.12 8.28 -12.07
CA ARG A 68 -6.45 7.45 -13.22
C ARG A 68 -7.97 7.43 -13.44
N GLU A 69 -8.75 7.15 -12.40
CA GLU A 69 -10.21 7.17 -12.50
C GLU A 69 -10.74 8.55 -12.89
N ARG A 70 -10.20 9.62 -12.28
CA ARG A 70 -10.58 10.99 -12.63
C ARG A 70 -10.39 11.29 -14.12
N ARG A 71 -9.24 10.89 -14.69
CA ARG A 71 -8.94 11.08 -16.12
C ARG A 71 -9.85 10.23 -17.01
N LEU A 72 -10.15 8.99 -16.62
CA LEU A 72 -11.06 8.11 -17.36
C LEU A 72 -12.49 8.66 -17.38
N LEU A 73 -13.00 9.16 -16.25
CA LEU A 73 -14.33 9.77 -16.17
C LEU A 73 -14.41 11.04 -17.02
N SER A 74 -13.38 11.89 -17.00
CA SER A 74 -13.35 13.08 -17.86
C SER A 74 -13.35 12.72 -19.34
N ARG A 75 -12.61 11.67 -19.74
CA ARG A 75 -12.61 11.17 -21.12
C ARG A 75 -13.97 10.60 -21.53
N LYS A 76 -14.62 9.80 -20.67
CA LYS A 76 -15.97 9.27 -20.92
C LYS A 76 -16.97 10.40 -21.16
N LYS A 77 -16.99 11.43 -20.31
CA LYS A 77 -17.86 12.62 -20.48
C LYS A 77 -17.64 13.30 -21.82
N ARG A 78 -16.39 13.52 -22.24
CA ARG A 78 -16.08 14.13 -23.55
C ARG A 78 -16.58 13.30 -24.72
N ILE A 79 -16.42 11.97 -24.67
CA ILE A 79 -16.90 11.06 -25.72
C ILE A 79 -18.43 11.06 -25.76
N GLU A 80 -19.10 11.05 -24.61
CA GLU A 80 -20.56 11.12 -24.51
C GLU A 80 -21.11 12.46 -25.05
N GLU A 81 -20.46 13.58 -24.74
CA GLU A 81 -20.80 14.90 -25.28
C GLU A 81 -20.63 14.94 -26.81
N GLN A 82 -19.52 14.41 -27.34
CA GLN A 82 -19.30 14.31 -28.79
C GLN A 82 -20.32 13.41 -29.48
N ALA A 83 -20.69 12.28 -28.86
CA ALA A 83 -21.71 11.38 -29.40
C ALA A 83 -23.09 12.05 -29.43
N LYS A 84 -23.45 12.85 -28.41
CA LYS A 84 -24.70 13.62 -28.41
C LYS A 84 -24.74 14.64 -29.54
N ILE A 85 -23.66 15.42 -29.71
CA ILE A 85 -23.56 16.40 -30.79
C ILE A 85 -23.70 15.71 -32.16
N ALA A 86 -23.05 14.56 -32.36
CA ALA A 86 -23.14 13.82 -33.61
C ALA A 86 -24.52 13.21 -33.91
N ILE A 87 -25.35 12.99 -32.89
CA ILE A 87 -26.75 12.53 -33.04
C ILE A 87 -27.67 13.72 -33.35
N GLU A 88 -27.34 14.91 -32.85
CA GLU A 88 -28.12 16.13 -33.05
C GLU A 88 -27.85 16.81 -34.41
N THR A 89 -26.70 16.57 -35.04
CA THR A 89 -26.37 17.00 -36.42
C THR A 89 -26.85 16.00 -37.47
#